data_AF-A0A7S6S462-F1
#
_entry.id   AF-A0A7S6S462-F1
#
_cell.length_a   1.000
_cell.length_b   1.000
_cell.length_c   1.000
_cell.angle_alpha   90.00
_cell.angle_beta   90.00
_cell.angle_gamma   90.00
#
_symmetry.space_group_name_H-M   'P 1'
#
loop_
_entity.id
_entity.type
_entity.pdbx_description
1 polymer ?
#
loop_
_entity_poly.entity_id
_entity_poly.type
_entity_poly.pdbx_seq_one_letter_code
_entity_poly.pdbx_strand_id
1 'polypeptide(L)'
;MMTDSALSIVAILAQSPTLPLWVYKVPGLVFAFCFGACVGSFLNVVVYRLPAGVSIITPPSRCPRCGWRLTWRENFPILGWLWLRGKCRKCRAPISAQYMIVELMMALLFLALAWLFYVVPPATAWWSQVAGPWWYWNGVKTVPLFIAVLVLAASLVGMTMIDARTFTIQIELPMAATLTGFVAVLVQAIIQQSGSTMPRTWQAWPMPLLGPGGTWACFGGMIGIVIAWRLLRRGTLPRSFSDYDQFVAGGSGARTTSGADDDAPESGVSTAEVSSFELLFGLPVLAGLLSVGVVGLKGAGAVSVGVMIAALVVRSLRKGGVDVGVAPSGEGVLADDYPHARREMKWEVLFLLPCLLGLLIGWAIGVRVGGATPFIMQAMGGAFAGYLVGGGVVWGIRILGTLGFGREAMGMGDVHLLAAVGAVLGWRDAALAMFAAAFIGLAWAIIAALLQTFIRGVRREAPFGPHLAIGAAVVFLLRPEINTRLWPQIEQAWRNIVG
;
A
#
# COMPACT_ATOMS: atom_id res chain seq x y z
N MET A 1 54.09 12.75 13.62
CA MET A 1 53.86 11.74 14.67
C MET A 1 52.39 11.34 14.91
N MET A 2 51.37 12.08 14.44
CA MET A 2 49.95 11.66 14.56
C MET A 2 49.36 11.01 13.29
N THR A 3 50.12 10.94 12.19
CA THR A 3 49.65 10.38 10.90
C THR A 3 49.90 8.88 10.78
N ASP A 4 50.94 8.36 11.45
CA ASP A 4 51.33 6.95 11.32
C ASP A 4 50.46 6.01 12.15
N SER A 5 49.90 6.49 13.27
CA SER A 5 49.00 5.71 14.13
C SER A 5 47.60 5.52 13.52
N ALA A 6 47.08 6.51 12.77
CA ALA A 6 45.82 6.36 12.05
C ALA A 6 45.92 5.37 10.87
N LEU A 7 47.02 5.42 10.13
CA LEU A 7 47.31 4.46 9.05
C LEU A 7 47.54 3.04 9.59
N SER A 8 48.16 2.92 10.77
CA SER A 8 48.34 1.63 11.46
C SER A 8 47.01 1.02 11.91
N ILE A 9 46.09 1.81 12.46
CA ILE A 9 44.77 1.31 12.86
C ILE A 9 43.96 0.84 11.64
N VAL A 10 44.00 1.59 10.53
CA VAL A 10 43.32 1.20 9.29
C VAL A 10 43.92 -0.08 8.69
N ALA A 11 45.25 -0.24 8.74
CA ALA A 11 45.92 -1.46 8.29
C ALA A 11 45.64 -2.67 9.19
N ILE A 12 45.57 -2.47 10.51
CA ILE A 12 45.22 -3.52 11.50
C ILE A 12 43.76 -3.96 11.34
N LEU A 13 42.84 -3.02 11.09
CA LEU A 13 41.45 -3.31 10.81
C LEU A 13 41.30 -4.07 9.48
N ALA A 14 42.00 -3.65 8.43
CA ALA A 14 41.96 -4.31 7.11
C ALA A 14 42.56 -5.73 7.10
N GLN A 15 43.46 -6.06 8.03
CA GLN A 15 44.09 -7.37 8.15
C GLN A 15 43.38 -8.33 9.12
N SER A 16 42.36 -7.85 9.87
CA SER A 16 41.57 -8.73 10.73
C SER A 16 40.54 -9.52 9.88
N PRO A 17 40.61 -10.87 9.82
CA PRO A 17 39.62 -11.69 9.12
C PRO A 17 38.24 -11.69 9.82
N THR A 18 38.12 -10.92 10.90
CA THR A 18 37.00 -10.87 11.83
C THR A 18 36.53 -9.46 12.12
N LEU A 19 36.88 -8.45 11.31
CA LEU A 19 36.07 -7.22 11.25
C LEU A 19 34.67 -7.69 10.88
N PRO A 20 33.74 -7.73 11.83
CA PRO A 20 32.60 -8.60 11.63
C PRO A 20 31.76 -7.94 10.54
N LEU A 21 31.36 -8.74 9.56
CA LEU A 21 30.71 -8.28 8.34
C LEU A 21 29.48 -7.34 8.60
N TRP A 22 28.98 -7.25 9.83
CA TRP A 22 27.98 -6.27 10.21
C TRP A 22 28.50 -4.81 10.24
N VAL A 23 29.79 -4.54 10.44
CA VAL A 23 30.33 -3.16 10.54
C VAL A 23 30.08 -2.36 9.26
N TYR A 24 30.23 -2.97 8.08
CA TYR A 24 29.93 -2.30 6.81
C TYR A 24 28.42 -2.14 6.55
N LYS A 25 27.56 -2.84 7.30
CA LYS A 25 26.11 -2.68 7.26
C LYS A 25 25.62 -1.55 8.17
N VAL A 26 26.39 -1.17 9.21
CA VAL A 26 26.02 -0.13 10.17
C VAL A 26 25.61 1.19 9.51
N PRO A 27 26.36 1.75 8.53
CA PRO A 27 25.94 2.99 7.88
C PRO A 27 24.56 2.88 7.22
N GLY A 28 24.27 1.74 6.59
CA GLY A 28 22.96 1.48 5.97
C GLY A 28 21.83 1.36 7.00
N LEU A 29 22.10 0.74 8.15
CA LEU A 29 21.13 0.63 9.25
C LEU A 29 20.86 1.99 9.91
N VAL A 30 21.90 2.80 10.13
CA VAL A 30 21.77 4.17 10.64
C VAL A 30 20.96 5.02 9.66
N PHE A 31 21.26 4.91 8.36
CA PHE A 31 20.49 5.58 7.33
C PHE A 31 19.01 5.15 7.34
N ALA A 32 18.73 3.84 7.41
CA ALA A 32 17.37 3.31 7.47
C ALA A 32 16.60 3.83 8.70
N PHE A 33 17.24 3.87 9.86
CA PHE A 33 16.66 4.43 11.08
C PHE A 33 16.34 5.93 10.93
N CYS A 34 17.31 6.73 10.48
CA CYS A 34 17.11 8.18 10.28
C CYS A 34 16.05 8.47 9.22
N PHE A 35 16.06 7.73 8.11
CA PHE A 35 15.05 7.87 7.06
C PHE A 35 13.66 7.46 7.55
N GLY A 36 13.55 6.36 8.31
CA GLY A 36 12.31 5.96 8.95
C GLY A 36 11.76 7.02 9.93
N ALA A 37 12.63 7.69 10.68
CA ALA A 37 12.23 8.81 11.54
C ALA A 37 11.66 9.99 10.73
N CYS A 38 12.31 10.34 9.60
CA CYS A 38 11.80 11.35 8.67
C CYS A 38 10.43 10.97 8.08
N VAL A 39 10.26 9.70 7.67
CA VAL A 39 8.99 9.18 7.18
C VAL A 39 7.91 9.23 8.27
N GLY A 40 8.23 8.88 9.52
CA GLY A 40 7.30 8.98 10.64
C GLY A 40 6.87 10.43 10.93
N SER A 41 7.80 11.40 10.80
CA SER A 41 7.49 12.82 10.95
C SER A 41 6.54 13.30 9.85
N PHE A 42 6.79 12.88 8.60
CA PHE A 42 5.89 13.10 7.48
C PHE A 42 4.52 12.43 7.68
N LEU A 43 4.49 11.21 8.21
CA LEU A 43 3.25 10.46 8.45
C LEU A 43 2.34 11.17 9.45
N ASN A 44 2.89 11.82 10.49
CA ASN A 44 2.11 12.65 11.39
C ASN A 44 1.38 13.81 10.67
N VAL A 45 2.01 14.39 9.64
CA VAL A 45 1.38 15.41 8.80
C VAL A 45 0.24 14.79 7.98
N VAL A 46 0.49 13.65 7.34
CA VAL A 46 -0.49 12.95 6.51
C VAL A 46 -1.71 12.51 7.33
N VAL A 47 -1.50 11.87 8.48
CA VAL A 47 -2.58 11.37 9.36
C VAL A 47 -3.50 12.50 9.82
N TYR A 48 -2.96 13.70 10.04
CA TYR A 48 -3.76 14.85 10.45
C TYR A 48 -4.43 15.56 9.27
N ARG A 49 -3.70 15.80 8.19
CA ARG A 49 -4.15 16.69 7.11
C ARG A 49 -4.98 15.99 6.04
N LEU A 50 -4.68 14.73 5.74
CA LEU A 50 -5.34 14.01 4.66
C LEU A 50 -6.84 13.82 4.93
N PRO A 51 -7.29 13.35 6.11
CA PRO A 51 -8.73 13.23 6.40
C PRO A 51 -9.43 14.59 6.54
N ALA A 52 -8.67 15.64 6.85
CA ALA A 52 -9.17 17.00 6.96
C ALA A 52 -9.19 17.77 5.62
N GLY A 53 -8.74 17.14 4.52
CA GLY A 53 -8.63 17.78 3.20
C GLY A 53 -7.65 18.96 3.14
N VAL A 54 -6.75 19.09 4.12
CA VAL A 54 -5.78 20.19 4.17
C VAL A 54 -4.56 19.82 3.34
N SER A 55 -4.00 20.78 2.60
CA SER A 55 -2.77 20.57 1.84
C SER A 55 -1.63 20.01 2.70
N ILE A 56 -1.00 18.95 2.21
CA ILE A 56 0.12 18.26 2.87
C ILE A 56 1.39 19.12 2.82
N ILE A 57 1.54 19.94 1.78
CA ILE A 57 2.78 20.68 1.50
C ILE A 57 2.78 22.03 2.22
N THR A 58 1.65 22.74 2.20
CA THR A 58 1.50 24.10 2.72
C THR A 58 0.27 24.20 3.59
N PRO A 59 0.31 24.87 4.76
CA PRO A 59 1.40 25.63 5.38
C PRO A 59 2.42 24.77 6.17
N PRO A 60 3.58 25.31 6.59
CA PRO A 60 4.54 24.59 7.42
C PRO A 60 4.01 24.28 8.84
N SER A 61 4.65 23.33 9.53
CA SER A 61 4.31 22.92 10.89
C SER A 61 4.33 24.10 11.87
N ARG A 62 3.25 24.24 12.65
CA ARG A 62 3.06 25.33 13.61
C ARG A 62 2.45 24.82 14.91
N CYS A 63 2.64 25.55 16.00
CA CYS A 63 1.95 25.27 17.25
C CYS A 63 0.45 25.60 17.12
N PRO A 64 -0.47 24.68 17.48
CA PRO A 64 -1.90 24.92 17.35
C PRO A 64 -2.44 25.97 18.34
N ARG A 65 -1.74 26.22 19.46
CA ARG A 65 -2.20 27.17 20.48
C ARG A 65 -1.76 28.61 20.23
N CYS A 66 -0.53 28.83 19.76
CA CYS A 66 0.04 30.18 19.61
C CYS A 66 0.43 30.54 18.18
N GLY A 67 0.21 29.65 17.21
CA GLY A 67 0.57 29.86 15.81
C GLY A 67 2.07 29.92 15.52
N TRP A 68 2.94 29.70 16.52
CA TRP A 68 4.39 29.74 16.34
C TRP A 68 4.84 28.76 15.26
N ARG A 69 5.53 29.27 14.24
CA ARG A 69 6.14 28.47 13.19
C ARG A 69 7.36 27.75 13.73
N LEU A 70 7.36 26.41 13.66
CA LEU A 70 8.46 25.60 14.15
C LEU A 70 9.70 25.80 13.28
N THR A 71 10.85 26.01 13.91
CA THR A 71 12.15 26.04 13.25
C THR A 71 12.61 24.63 12.90
N TRP A 72 13.58 24.50 11.99
CA TRP A 72 14.08 23.19 11.55
C TRP A 72 14.60 22.31 12.70
N ARG A 73 15.20 22.90 13.74
CA ARG A 73 15.68 22.18 14.94
C ARG A 73 14.55 21.65 15.80
N GLU A 74 13.45 22.41 15.88
CA GLU A 74 12.25 22.02 16.62
C GLU A 74 11.45 20.96 15.88
N ASN A 75 11.60 20.90 14.55
CA ASN A 75 10.95 19.94 13.66
C ASN A 75 11.86 18.74 13.32
N PHE A 76 13.00 18.57 13.99
CA PHE A 76 13.88 17.43 13.77
C PHE A 76 13.26 16.17 14.40
N PRO A 77 13.09 15.05 13.66
CA PRO A 77 12.41 13.86 14.17
C PRO A 77 13.05 13.35 15.45
N ILE A 78 12.22 12.98 16.44
CA ILE A 78 12.56 12.47 17.78
C ILE A 78 13.28 13.53 18.65
N LEU A 79 14.39 14.08 18.17
CA LEU A 79 15.25 15.01 18.90
C LEU A 79 14.56 16.36 19.18
N GLY A 80 13.73 16.85 18.25
CA GLY A 80 13.01 18.11 18.43
C GLY A 80 12.09 18.08 19.65
N TRP A 81 11.32 17.00 19.81
CA TRP A 81 10.46 16.81 20.98
C TRP A 81 11.26 16.64 22.28
N LEU A 82 12.36 15.89 22.23
CA LEU A 82 13.25 15.66 23.39
C LEU A 82 13.92 16.96 23.87
N TRP A 83 14.47 17.77 22.96
CA TRP A 83 15.06 19.07 23.31
C TRP A 83 14.04 20.05 23.89
N LEU A 84 12.81 20.04 23.37
CA LEU A 84 11.71 20.85 23.87
C LEU A 84 11.08 20.30 25.16
N ARG A 85 11.46 19.08 25.60
CA ARG A 85 10.85 18.35 26.73
C ARG A 85 9.32 18.30 26.64
N GLY A 86 8.81 18.08 25.43
CA GLY A 86 7.38 18.00 25.14
C GLY A 86 6.59 19.29 25.36
N LYS A 87 7.22 20.47 25.35
CA LYS A 87 6.53 21.76 25.51
C LYS A 87 6.91 22.74 24.39
N CYS A 88 5.94 23.49 23.88
CA CYS A 88 6.22 24.55 22.92
C CYS A 88 7.22 25.57 23.49
N ARG A 89 8.21 26.00 22.70
CA ARG A 89 9.21 26.98 23.12
C ARG A 89 8.59 28.32 23.54
N LYS A 90 7.56 28.79 22.83
CA LYS A 90 6.96 30.13 23.05
C LYS A 90 5.84 30.11 24.10
N CYS A 91 4.82 29.27 23.92
CA CYS A 91 3.63 29.28 24.81
C CYS A 91 3.66 28.19 25.89
N ARG A 92 4.72 27.36 25.96
CA ARG A 92 4.86 26.24 26.91
C ARG A 92 3.73 25.21 26.91
N ALA A 93 2.82 25.28 25.95
CA ALA A 93 1.74 24.30 25.79
C ALA A 93 2.33 22.89 25.56
N PRO A 94 1.72 21.84 26.14
CA PRO A 94 2.19 20.47 25.96
C PRO A 94 2.05 20.04 24.49
N ILE A 95 3.09 19.40 23.97
CA ILE A 95 3.11 18.76 22.65
C ILE A 95 2.87 17.26 22.88
N SER A 96 1.87 16.71 22.18
CA SER A 96 1.51 15.29 22.31
C SER A 96 2.72 14.37 22.11
N ALA A 97 2.88 13.38 23.00
CA ALA A 97 3.92 12.36 22.86
C ALA A 97 3.72 11.47 21.62
N GLN A 98 2.50 11.48 21.04
CA GLN A 98 2.19 10.74 19.82
C GLN A 98 3.18 11.04 18.69
N TYR A 99 3.57 12.30 18.50
CA TYR A 99 4.49 12.69 17.43
C TYR A 99 5.81 11.93 17.54
N MET A 100 6.41 11.93 18.74
CA MET A 100 7.65 11.21 19.04
C MET A 100 7.47 9.69 18.92
N ILE A 101 6.35 9.15 19.42
CA ILE A 101 6.08 7.70 19.37
C ILE A 101 6.01 7.22 17.92
N VAL A 102 5.30 7.95 17.05
CA VAL A 102 5.16 7.60 15.63
C VAL A 102 6.50 7.70 14.90
N GLU A 103 7.27 8.76 15.17
CA GLU A 103 8.62 8.93 14.60
C GLU A 103 9.56 7.80 15.00
N LEU A 104 9.59 7.44 16.29
CA LEU A 104 10.41 6.34 16.79
C LEU A 104 9.93 4.99 16.29
N MET A 105 8.62 4.75 16.27
CA MET A 105 8.03 3.51 15.76
C MET A 105 8.40 3.28 14.30
N MET A 106 8.30 4.31 13.45
CA MET A 106 8.70 4.21 12.04
C MET A 106 10.21 4.04 11.86
N ALA A 107 11.02 4.73 12.66
CA ALA A 107 12.47 4.55 12.67
C ALA A 107 12.88 3.11 13.00
N LEU A 108 12.27 2.53 14.03
CA LEU A 108 12.50 1.15 14.45
C LEU A 108 11.96 0.14 13.43
N LEU A 109 10.80 0.39 12.82
CA LEU A 109 10.25 -0.47 11.78
C LEU A 109 11.16 -0.55 10.56
N PHE A 110 11.65 0.60 10.08
CA PHE A 110 12.56 0.67 8.93
C PHE A 110 13.91 0.00 9.24
N LEU A 111 14.43 0.23 10.45
CA LEU A 111 15.63 -0.45 10.93
C LEU A 111 15.44 -1.97 11.00
N ALA A 112 14.31 -2.43 11.55
CA ALA A 112 14.00 -3.86 11.67
C ALA A 112 13.87 -4.53 10.30
N LEU A 113 13.21 -3.88 9.33
CA LEU A 113 13.13 -4.38 7.96
C LEU A 113 14.51 -4.38 7.28
N ALA A 114 15.32 -3.34 7.44
CA ALA A 114 16.67 -3.32 6.88
C ALA A 114 17.57 -4.41 7.49
N TRP A 115 17.46 -4.63 8.80
CA TRP A 115 18.14 -5.70 9.51
C TRP A 115 17.73 -7.08 8.99
N LEU A 116 16.42 -7.33 8.94
CA LEU A 116 15.83 -8.60 8.50
C LEU A 116 16.25 -8.97 7.07
N PHE A 117 16.27 -8.00 6.16
CA PHE A 117 16.52 -8.24 4.74
C PHE A 117 18.02 -8.27 4.37
N TYR A 118 18.87 -7.49 5.05
CA TYR A 118 20.26 -7.28 4.61
C TYR A 118 21.34 -7.71 5.60
N VAL A 119 20.99 -8.03 6.85
CA VAL A 119 21.96 -8.35 7.90
C VAL A 119 21.87 -9.80 8.35
N VAL A 120 20.65 -10.34 8.52
CA VAL A 120 20.46 -11.71 9.01
C VAL A 120 21.07 -12.73 8.03
N PRO A 121 22.11 -13.48 8.43
CA PRO A 121 22.74 -14.45 7.55
C PRO A 121 21.81 -15.63 7.22
N PRO A 122 21.94 -16.26 6.03
CA PRO A 122 21.13 -17.41 5.64
C PRO A 122 21.28 -18.63 6.56
N ALA A 123 22.44 -18.79 7.19
CA ALA A 123 22.73 -19.91 8.08
C ALA A 123 22.04 -19.71 9.45
N THR A 124 21.08 -20.60 9.74
CA THR A 124 20.51 -21.00 11.06
C THR A 124 19.35 -20.24 11.73
N ALA A 125 18.93 -19.05 11.31
CA ALA A 125 17.83 -18.33 12.00
C ALA A 125 16.49 -18.39 11.24
N TRP A 126 15.36 -18.61 11.96
CA TRP A 126 13.99 -18.45 11.45
C TRP A 126 13.83 -17.16 10.61
N TRP A 127 14.35 -16.06 11.14
CA TRP A 127 14.33 -14.73 10.54
C TRP A 127 14.98 -14.67 9.15
N SER A 128 16.00 -15.50 8.87
CA SER A 128 16.64 -15.52 7.55
C SER A 128 15.70 -16.08 6.48
N GLN A 129 14.79 -16.97 6.88
CA GLN A 129 13.80 -17.57 5.98
C GLN A 129 12.64 -16.63 5.71
N VAL A 130 12.31 -15.71 6.63
CA VAL A 130 11.20 -14.74 6.48
C VAL A 130 11.44 -13.83 5.29
N ALA A 131 12.61 -13.18 5.23
CA ALA A 131 12.98 -12.38 4.06
C ALA A 131 13.44 -13.27 2.90
N GLY A 132 14.07 -14.40 3.20
CA GLY A 132 14.66 -15.31 2.22
C GLY A 132 16.14 -14.96 1.95
N PRO A 133 17.02 -15.96 1.73
CA PRO A 133 18.46 -15.73 1.54
C PRO A 133 18.83 -14.77 0.40
N TRP A 134 17.97 -14.63 -0.60
CA TRP A 134 18.23 -13.86 -1.81
C TRP A 134 18.57 -12.39 -1.55
N TRP A 135 17.93 -11.75 -0.57
CA TRP A 135 18.17 -10.34 -0.25
C TRP A 135 19.57 -10.10 0.31
N TYR A 136 20.01 -11.00 1.18
CA TYR A 136 21.35 -11.00 1.74
C TYR A 136 22.41 -11.11 0.63
N TRP A 137 22.22 -12.05 -0.31
CA TRP A 137 23.17 -12.29 -1.40
C TRP A 137 23.22 -11.18 -2.46
N ASN A 138 22.09 -10.56 -2.77
CA ASN A 138 22.00 -9.55 -3.82
C ASN A 138 22.25 -8.12 -3.32
N GLY A 139 22.12 -7.88 -2.01
CA GLY A 139 22.44 -6.59 -1.38
C GLY A 139 21.75 -5.42 -2.08
N VAL A 140 22.52 -4.41 -2.50
CA VAL A 140 22.00 -3.15 -3.08
C VAL A 140 21.17 -3.37 -4.35
N LYS A 141 21.35 -4.48 -5.07
CA LYS A 141 20.57 -4.76 -6.29
C LYS A 141 19.08 -4.98 -6.03
N THR A 142 18.68 -5.18 -4.79
CA THR A 142 17.28 -5.47 -4.38
C THR A 142 16.55 -4.25 -3.83
N VAL A 143 17.22 -3.09 -3.81
CA VAL A 143 16.69 -1.84 -3.27
C VAL A 143 15.32 -1.44 -3.86
N PRO A 144 15.04 -1.61 -5.17
CA PRO A 144 13.71 -1.28 -5.71
C PRO A 144 12.56 -1.99 -4.97
N LEU A 145 12.65 -3.31 -4.77
CA LEU A 145 11.63 -4.06 -4.02
C LEU A 145 11.63 -3.69 -2.54
N PHE A 146 12.79 -3.42 -1.96
CA PHE A 146 12.87 -2.99 -0.57
C PHE A 146 12.12 -1.66 -0.35
N ILE A 147 12.26 -0.71 -1.30
CA ILE A 147 11.50 0.54 -1.28
C ILE A 147 9.99 0.25 -1.31
N ALA A 148 9.52 -0.69 -2.15
CA ALA A 148 8.10 -1.06 -2.16
C ALA A 148 7.62 -1.63 -0.83
N VAL A 149 8.41 -2.47 -0.16
CA VAL A 149 8.09 -2.99 1.18
C VAL A 149 8.04 -1.85 2.21
N LEU A 150 9.01 -0.92 2.18
CA LEU A 150 9.03 0.23 3.09
C LEU A 150 7.83 1.17 2.89
N VAL A 151 7.48 1.46 1.63
CA VAL A 151 6.31 2.30 1.31
C VAL A 151 5.01 1.60 1.70
N LEU A 152 4.88 0.29 1.44
CA LEU A 152 3.74 -0.49 1.90
C LEU A 152 3.62 -0.43 3.42
N ALA A 153 4.71 -0.71 4.15
CA ALA A 153 4.72 -0.70 5.61
C ALA A 153 4.33 0.67 6.18
N ALA A 154 4.89 1.76 5.64
CA ALA A 154 4.53 3.12 6.03
C ALA A 154 3.06 3.45 5.73
N SER A 155 2.55 3.00 4.57
CA SER A 155 1.16 3.21 4.17
C SER A 155 0.20 2.42 5.07
N LEU A 156 0.53 1.18 5.43
CA LEU A 156 -0.24 0.36 6.38
C LEU A 156 -0.33 1.02 7.75
N VAL A 157 0.78 1.56 8.27
CA VAL A 157 0.78 2.31 9.53
C VAL A 157 -0.10 3.58 9.40
N GLY A 158 0.07 4.34 8.32
CA GLY A 158 -0.74 5.54 8.07
C GLY A 158 -2.23 5.27 8.01
N MET A 159 -2.61 4.25 7.23
CA MET A 159 -4.00 3.80 7.10
C MET A 159 -4.55 3.34 8.45
N THR A 160 -3.81 2.53 9.20
CA THR A 160 -4.21 2.07 10.54
C THR A 160 -4.46 3.24 11.48
N MET A 161 -3.61 4.26 11.45
CA MET A 161 -3.74 5.44 12.32
C MET A 161 -4.92 6.34 11.96
N ILE A 162 -5.16 6.53 10.65
CA ILE A 162 -6.31 7.32 10.17
C ILE A 162 -7.60 6.56 10.45
N ASP A 163 -7.64 5.28 10.12
CA ASP A 163 -8.82 4.43 10.25
C ASP A 163 -9.22 4.28 11.73
N ALA A 164 -8.25 4.04 12.62
CA ALA A 164 -8.50 3.98 14.07
C ALA A 164 -9.09 5.27 14.68
N ARG A 165 -9.02 6.40 13.98
CA ARG A 165 -9.56 7.70 14.43
C ARG A 165 -10.84 8.11 13.71
N THR A 166 -10.89 7.84 12.42
CA THR A 166 -11.90 8.41 11.52
C THR A 166 -12.82 7.36 10.93
N PHE A 167 -12.55 6.07 11.12
CA PHE A 167 -13.26 4.96 10.46
C PHE A 167 -13.26 5.08 8.93
N THR A 168 -12.27 5.77 8.37
CA THR A 168 -12.10 5.95 6.92
C THR A 168 -10.68 5.58 6.49
N ILE A 169 -10.57 5.01 5.30
CA ILE A 169 -9.28 4.75 4.65
C ILE A 169 -9.17 5.68 3.45
N GLN A 170 -8.17 6.55 3.50
CA GLN A 170 -7.86 7.51 2.44
C GLN A 170 -7.13 6.79 1.30
N ILE A 171 -7.67 6.89 0.07
CA ILE A 171 -7.26 6.09 -1.09
C ILE A 171 -5.83 6.41 -1.57
N GLU A 172 -5.32 7.59 -1.23
CA GLU A 172 -3.99 8.06 -1.61
C GLU A 172 -2.87 7.18 -1.04
N LEU A 173 -3.05 6.66 0.18
CA LEU A 173 -2.08 5.79 0.85
C LEU A 173 -1.94 4.41 0.17
N PRO A 174 -3.01 3.62 -0.01
CA PRO A 174 -2.91 2.34 -0.71
C PRO A 174 -2.52 2.54 -2.19
N MET A 175 -2.91 3.65 -2.81
CA MET A 175 -2.46 4.01 -4.15
C MET A 175 -0.94 4.22 -4.22
N ALA A 176 -0.35 4.97 -3.28
CA ALA A 176 1.09 5.19 -3.25
C ALA A 176 1.85 3.85 -3.12
N ALA A 177 1.39 2.95 -2.25
CA ALA A 177 1.96 1.61 -2.11
C ALA A 177 1.80 0.76 -3.39
N THR A 178 0.62 0.76 -4.00
CA THR A 178 0.33 0.04 -5.26
C THR A 178 1.25 0.50 -6.39
N LEU A 179 1.35 1.82 -6.57
CA LEU A 179 2.18 2.42 -7.62
C LEU A 179 3.65 2.08 -7.44
N THR A 180 4.13 2.21 -6.20
CA THR A 180 5.51 1.86 -5.84
C THR A 180 5.76 0.38 -6.08
N GLY A 181 4.81 -0.51 -5.75
CA GLY A 181 4.90 -1.94 -6.02
C GLY A 181 5.10 -2.24 -7.51
N PHE A 182 4.25 -1.71 -8.38
CA PHE A 182 4.39 -1.95 -9.82
C PHE A 182 5.70 -1.40 -10.39
N VAL A 183 6.08 -0.17 -10.02
CA VAL A 183 7.34 0.42 -10.49
C VAL A 183 8.54 -0.37 -9.98
N ALA A 184 8.54 -0.74 -8.69
CA ALA A 184 9.61 -1.50 -8.07
C ALA A 184 9.78 -2.88 -8.69
N VAL A 185 8.69 -3.61 -8.93
CA VAL A 185 8.75 -4.94 -9.55
C VAL A 185 9.24 -4.83 -11.00
N LEU A 186 8.83 -3.81 -11.75
CA LEU A 186 9.31 -3.58 -13.12
C LEU A 186 10.81 -3.29 -13.13
N VAL A 187 11.27 -2.33 -12.32
CA VAL A 187 12.68 -1.95 -12.22
C VAL A 187 13.52 -3.13 -11.74
N GLN A 188 13.06 -3.86 -10.73
CA GLN A 188 13.75 -5.05 -10.25
C GLN A 188 13.86 -6.12 -11.33
N ALA A 189 12.79 -6.35 -12.09
CA ALA A 189 12.82 -7.33 -13.17
C ALA A 189 13.84 -6.98 -14.26
N ILE A 190 14.01 -5.69 -14.57
CA ILE A 190 15.05 -5.20 -15.49
C ILE A 190 16.46 -5.42 -14.92
N ILE A 191 16.69 -5.09 -13.64
CA ILE A 191 17.98 -5.33 -12.97
C ILE A 191 18.33 -6.82 -12.97
N GLN A 192 17.33 -7.68 -12.77
CA GLN A 192 17.52 -9.12 -12.67
C GLN A 192 17.99 -9.76 -13.99
N GLN A 193 17.56 -9.21 -15.12
CA GLN A 193 18.00 -9.68 -16.44
C GLN A 193 19.51 -9.52 -16.65
N SER A 194 20.14 -8.57 -15.95
CA SER A 194 21.56 -8.24 -16.10
C SER A 194 22.52 -9.10 -15.25
N GLY A 195 22.13 -10.33 -14.89
CA GLY A 195 23.06 -11.34 -14.33
C GLY A 195 23.00 -11.56 -12.83
N SER A 196 21.83 -11.42 -12.19
CA SER A 196 21.64 -11.88 -10.81
C SER A 196 20.92 -13.24 -10.78
N THR A 197 21.45 -14.17 -9.98
CA THR A 197 20.96 -15.55 -9.84
C THR A 197 19.78 -15.59 -8.86
N MET A 198 18.55 -15.41 -9.36
CA MET A 198 17.33 -15.69 -8.60
C MET A 198 16.80 -17.07 -8.96
N PRO A 199 16.31 -17.87 -7.99
CA PRO A 199 15.51 -19.04 -8.28
C PRO A 199 14.31 -18.62 -9.13
N ARG A 200 14.24 -19.09 -10.38
CA ARG A 200 13.09 -18.87 -11.27
C ARG A 200 11.98 -19.88 -10.99
N THR A 201 11.75 -20.17 -9.71
CA THR A 201 10.67 -21.04 -9.28
C THR A 201 9.39 -20.23 -9.14
N TRP A 202 8.26 -20.89 -9.39
CA TRP A 202 6.95 -20.28 -9.26
C TRP A 202 6.80 -19.65 -7.88
N GLN A 203 6.56 -18.33 -7.85
CA GLN A 203 6.34 -17.57 -6.64
C GLN A 203 7.49 -17.62 -5.62
N ALA A 204 8.73 -17.66 -6.10
CA ALA A 204 9.88 -17.40 -5.24
C ALA A 204 9.81 -15.94 -4.73
N TRP A 205 9.43 -15.76 -3.46
CA TRP A 205 9.71 -14.51 -2.77
C TRP A 205 11.21 -14.18 -2.96
N PRO A 206 11.56 -12.98 -3.45
CA PRO A 206 10.78 -11.75 -3.27
C PRO A 206 10.00 -11.17 -4.44
N MET A 207 9.85 -11.87 -5.56
CA MET A 207 8.98 -11.40 -6.64
C MET A 207 7.82 -12.36 -6.83
N PRO A 208 6.58 -11.87 -6.90
CA PRO A 208 5.47 -12.72 -7.31
C PRO A 208 5.71 -13.10 -8.78
N LEU A 209 6.20 -14.31 -9.01
CA LEU A 209 6.36 -14.87 -10.34
C LEU A 209 5.14 -15.71 -10.67
N LEU A 210 4.50 -15.38 -11.78
CA LEU A 210 3.36 -16.10 -12.32
C LEU A 210 3.79 -16.71 -13.65
N GLY A 211 3.52 -17.99 -13.88
CA GLY A 211 3.85 -18.59 -15.16
C GLY A 211 2.77 -18.38 -16.22
N PRO A 212 2.96 -18.95 -17.43
CA PRO A 212 2.41 -18.41 -18.67
C PRO A 212 0.91 -18.15 -18.67
N GLY A 213 0.10 -19.15 -18.34
CA GLY A 213 -1.36 -19.01 -18.33
C GLY A 213 -1.85 -17.94 -17.36
N GLY A 214 -1.27 -17.89 -16.15
CA GLY A 214 -1.62 -16.87 -15.17
C GLY A 214 -1.14 -15.48 -15.59
N THR A 215 0.07 -15.37 -16.16
CA THR A 215 0.59 -14.10 -16.68
C THR A 215 -0.39 -13.50 -17.68
N TRP A 216 -0.70 -14.23 -18.75
CA TRP A 216 -1.58 -13.74 -19.81
C TRP A 216 -2.99 -13.42 -19.28
N ALA A 217 -3.52 -14.22 -18.36
CA ALA A 217 -4.78 -13.94 -17.68
C ALA A 217 -4.76 -12.55 -17.03
N CYS A 218 -3.74 -12.25 -16.21
CA CYS A 218 -3.68 -10.98 -15.48
C CYS A 218 -3.53 -9.78 -16.40
N PHE A 219 -2.77 -9.89 -17.49
CA PHE A 219 -2.71 -8.84 -18.51
C PHE A 219 -4.07 -8.61 -19.17
N GLY A 220 -4.79 -9.68 -19.50
CA GLY A 220 -6.16 -9.57 -20.01
C GLY A 220 -7.11 -8.91 -19.00
N GLY A 221 -7.02 -9.27 -17.72
CA GLY A 221 -7.79 -8.64 -16.64
C GLY A 221 -7.50 -7.14 -16.50
N MET A 222 -6.23 -6.75 -16.56
CA MET A 222 -5.82 -5.33 -16.54
C MET A 222 -6.37 -4.56 -17.75
N ILE A 223 -6.33 -5.14 -18.96
CA ILE A 223 -6.97 -4.55 -20.15
C ILE A 223 -8.47 -4.41 -19.93
N GLY A 224 -9.11 -5.41 -19.35
CA GLY A 224 -10.52 -5.39 -18.97
C GLY A 224 -10.85 -4.22 -18.03
N ILE A 225 -10.03 -3.97 -17.01
CA ILE A 225 -10.22 -2.82 -16.12
C ILE A 225 -10.10 -1.49 -16.89
N VAL A 226 -9.14 -1.35 -17.82
CA VAL A 226 -9.03 -0.14 -18.65
C VAL A 226 -10.27 0.07 -19.52
N ILE A 227 -10.83 -1.01 -20.06
CA ILE A 227 -12.08 -0.97 -20.83
C ILE A 227 -13.23 -0.50 -19.92
N ALA A 228 -13.41 -1.13 -18.75
CA ALA A 228 -14.43 -0.74 -17.78
C ALA A 228 -14.31 0.73 -17.37
N TRP A 229 -13.08 1.19 -17.13
CA TRP A 229 -12.80 2.59 -16.81
C TRP A 229 -13.11 3.55 -17.96
N ARG A 230 -12.74 3.20 -19.20
CA ARG A 230 -13.09 3.98 -20.40
C ARG A 230 -14.61 4.08 -20.55
N LEU A 231 -15.34 3.02 -20.26
CA LEU A 231 -16.80 2.99 -20.30
C LEU A 231 -17.43 3.87 -19.20
N LEU A 232 -16.88 3.88 -17.99
CA LEU A 232 -17.29 4.83 -16.94
C LEU A 232 -17.08 6.28 -17.38
N ARG A 233 -15.92 6.60 -17.99
CA ARG A 233 -15.61 7.95 -18.45
C ARG A 233 -16.53 8.46 -19.56
N ARG A 234 -16.98 7.56 -20.43
CA ARG A 234 -17.93 7.91 -21.50
C ARG A 234 -19.36 8.06 -21.00
N GLY A 235 -19.61 7.85 -19.70
CA GLY A 235 -20.96 7.85 -19.13
C GLY A 235 -21.81 6.65 -19.56
N THR A 236 -21.24 5.70 -20.29
CA THR A 236 -21.95 4.47 -20.71
C THR A 236 -22.19 3.52 -19.55
N LEU A 237 -21.28 3.51 -18.58
CA LEU A 237 -21.49 2.86 -17.29
C LEU A 237 -21.80 3.96 -16.26
N PRO A 238 -22.91 3.85 -15.51
CA PRO A 238 -23.20 4.78 -14.42
C PRO A 238 -22.21 4.57 -13.27
N ARG A 239 -21.98 5.64 -12.49
CA ARG A 239 -21.18 5.56 -11.26
C ARG A 239 -22.02 4.92 -10.16
N SER A 240 -21.41 4.03 -9.38
CA SER A 240 -21.98 3.54 -8.13
C SER A 240 -22.17 4.72 -7.17
N PHE A 241 -23.27 4.74 -6.41
CA PHE A 241 -23.60 5.77 -5.41
C PHE A 241 -23.74 7.21 -5.98
N SER A 242 -24.12 7.34 -7.26
CA SER A 242 -24.22 8.66 -7.91
C SER A 242 -25.25 9.63 -7.30
N ASP A 243 -26.22 9.12 -6.55
CA ASP A 243 -27.30 9.84 -5.88
C ASP A 243 -27.10 9.97 -4.35
N TYR A 244 -25.98 9.48 -3.82
CA TYR A 244 -25.71 9.46 -2.37
C TYR A 244 -25.64 10.88 -1.78
N ASP A 245 -24.94 11.81 -2.44
CA ASP A 245 -24.83 13.19 -1.96
C ASP A 245 -26.20 13.88 -1.91
N GLN A 246 -27.07 13.59 -2.89
CA GLN A 246 -28.44 14.10 -2.91
C GLN A 246 -29.28 13.49 -1.79
N PHE A 247 -29.08 12.21 -1.46
CA PHE A 247 -29.72 11.55 -0.33
C PHE A 247 -29.30 12.16 1.01
N VAL A 248 -28.00 12.43 1.21
CA VAL A 248 -27.47 13.08 2.42
C VAL A 248 -28.00 14.52 2.55
N ALA A 249 -28.04 15.27 1.44
CA ALA A 249 -28.63 16.60 1.39
C ALA A 249 -30.15 16.60 1.65
N GLY A 250 -30.86 15.58 1.16
CA GLY A 250 -32.30 15.42 1.39
C GLY A 250 -32.66 15.02 2.82
N GLY A 251 -31.84 14.20 3.48
CA GLY A 251 -32.05 13.77 4.87
C GLY A 251 -31.79 14.87 5.91
N SER A 252 -30.88 15.80 5.61
CA SER A 252 -30.59 16.97 6.43
C SER A 252 -31.67 18.08 6.33
N GLY A 253 -32.59 17.99 5.34
CA GLY A 253 -33.71 18.91 5.16
C GLY A 253 -34.89 18.76 6.14
N ALA A 254 -34.91 17.70 6.97
CA ALA A 254 -35.99 17.45 7.94
C ALA A 254 -35.76 18.09 9.33
N ARG A 255 -34.68 18.85 9.53
CA ARG A 255 -34.45 19.60 10.76
C ARG A 255 -34.07 21.05 10.43
N THR A 256 -35.09 21.82 10.07
CA THR A 256 -35.04 23.26 9.84
C THR A 256 -34.48 24.00 11.06
N THR A 257 -33.37 24.72 10.87
CA THR A 257 -33.26 26.08 11.39
C THR A 257 -33.05 27.00 10.20
N SER A 258 -34.07 27.80 9.95
CA SER A 258 -34.16 28.84 8.93
C SER A 258 -32.98 29.82 8.97
N GLY A 259 -32.42 30.13 7.80
CA GLY A 259 -31.57 31.30 7.61
C GLY A 259 -30.67 31.19 6.39
N ALA A 260 -31.13 31.79 5.28
CA ALA A 260 -30.35 32.49 4.25
C ALA A 260 -29.04 31.84 3.73
N ASP A 261 -29.08 31.32 2.50
CA ASP A 261 -28.61 32.04 1.30
C ASP A 261 -28.67 31.07 0.10
N ASP A 262 -29.36 31.52 -0.95
CA ASP A 262 -29.42 30.88 -2.25
C ASP A 262 -28.06 31.03 -2.94
N ASP A 263 -27.27 29.96 -2.97
CA ASP A 263 -26.21 29.74 -3.97
C ASP A 263 -25.86 28.25 -3.98
N ALA A 264 -26.67 27.45 -4.67
CA ALA A 264 -26.31 26.07 -4.99
C ALA A 264 -25.20 26.08 -6.07
N PRO A 265 -23.99 25.58 -5.79
CA PRO A 265 -23.00 25.45 -6.84
C PRO A 265 -23.41 24.27 -7.74
N GLU A 266 -23.51 24.54 -9.05
CA GLU A 266 -23.64 23.50 -10.07
C GLU A 266 -22.59 22.42 -9.83
N SER A 267 -23.03 21.15 -9.89
CA SER A 267 -22.23 19.94 -9.73
C SER A 267 -21.18 19.82 -10.86
N GLY A 268 -20.12 20.61 -10.76
CA GLY A 268 -18.91 20.48 -11.54
C GLY A 268 -18.07 19.33 -11.00
N VAL A 269 -17.74 18.38 -11.87
CA VAL A 269 -16.80 17.28 -11.59
C VAL A 269 -15.52 17.86 -10.98
N SER A 270 -15.19 17.49 -9.74
CA SER A 270 -13.88 17.81 -9.20
C SER A 270 -12.84 17.10 -10.08
N THR A 271 -12.01 17.88 -10.76
CA THR A 271 -10.92 17.39 -11.61
C THR A 271 -9.88 16.57 -10.85
N ALA A 272 -9.97 16.56 -9.51
CA ALA A 272 -9.10 15.83 -8.58
C ALA A 272 -9.37 14.31 -8.57
N GLU A 273 -10.62 13.86 -8.51
CA GLU A 273 -10.95 12.40 -8.50
C GLU A 273 -10.55 11.72 -9.82
N VAL A 274 -10.63 12.46 -10.92
CA VAL A 274 -10.32 12.01 -12.28
C VAL A 274 -8.81 11.78 -12.48
N SER A 275 -7.96 12.50 -11.74
CA SER A 275 -6.49 12.40 -11.75
C SER A 275 -6.00 11.16 -11.00
N SER A 276 -6.57 10.89 -9.81
CA SER A 276 -6.22 9.73 -8.99
C SER A 276 -6.53 8.40 -9.70
N PHE A 277 -7.64 8.33 -10.43
CA PHE A 277 -8.06 7.12 -11.13
C PHE A 277 -7.22 6.82 -12.40
N GLU A 278 -6.69 7.84 -13.10
CA GLU A 278 -5.71 7.62 -14.18
C GLU A 278 -4.39 7.04 -13.66
N LEU A 279 -3.96 7.49 -12.48
CA LEU A 279 -2.75 6.98 -11.86
C LEU A 279 -2.91 5.53 -11.41
N LEU A 280 -4.08 5.18 -10.87
CA LEU A 280 -4.38 3.86 -10.30
C LEU A 280 -4.40 2.75 -11.35
N PHE A 281 -4.90 3.03 -12.56
CA PHE A 281 -5.05 1.99 -13.60
C PHE A 281 -4.22 2.24 -14.86
N GLY A 282 -3.98 3.51 -15.21
CA GLY A 282 -3.18 3.88 -16.39
C GLY A 282 -1.70 3.54 -16.22
N LEU A 283 -1.10 3.81 -15.05
CA LEU A 283 0.33 3.54 -14.85
C LEU A 283 0.67 2.05 -14.75
N PRO A 284 -0.09 1.21 -14.03
CA PRO A 284 0.17 -0.22 -14.01
C PRO A 284 -0.01 -0.85 -15.39
N VAL A 285 -1.03 -0.44 -16.16
CA VAL A 285 -1.23 -0.94 -17.53
C VAL A 285 -0.11 -0.48 -18.45
N LEU A 286 0.34 0.77 -18.34
CA LEU A 286 1.48 1.27 -19.09
C LEU A 286 2.75 0.46 -18.75
N ALA A 287 3.02 0.22 -17.46
CA ALA A 287 4.12 -0.63 -17.01
C ALA A 287 4.02 -2.06 -17.59
N GLY A 288 2.80 -2.60 -17.66
CA GLY A 288 2.50 -3.85 -18.34
C GLY A 288 2.83 -3.80 -19.84
N LEU A 289 2.29 -2.84 -20.58
CA LEU A 289 2.54 -2.68 -22.02
C LEU A 289 4.03 -2.47 -22.32
N LEU A 290 4.73 -1.72 -21.47
CA LEU A 290 6.17 -1.52 -21.56
C LEU A 290 6.94 -2.82 -21.32
N SER A 291 6.50 -3.70 -20.41
CA SER A 291 7.13 -5.01 -20.24
C SER A 291 7.05 -5.87 -21.50
N VAL A 292 6.02 -5.67 -22.34
CA VAL A 292 5.92 -6.32 -23.67
C VAL A 292 6.88 -5.68 -24.67
N GLY A 293 7.03 -4.35 -24.66
CA GLY A 293 7.94 -3.61 -25.56
C GLY A 293 9.43 -3.73 -25.22
N VAL A 294 9.79 -3.77 -23.93
CA VAL A 294 11.18 -3.91 -23.44
C VAL A 294 11.80 -5.24 -23.88
N VAL A 295 10.98 -6.28 -24.09
CA VAL A 295 11.44 -7.58 -24.62
C VAL A 295 12.01 -7.45 -26.05
N GLY A 296 11.71 -6.36 -26.77
CA GLY A 296 12.26 -6.07 -28.10
C GLY A 296 13.49 -5.13 -28.13
N LEU A 297 13.83 -4.42 -27.04
CA LEU A 297 14.93 -3.43 -27.04
C LEU A 297 16.10 -3.86 -26.15
N LYS A 298 17.27 -4.08 -26.76
CA LYS A 298 18.55 -4.21 -26.04
C LYS A 298 19.26 -2.84 -25.97
N GLY A 299 19.91 -2.54 -24.84
CA GLY A 299 20.81 -1.40 -24.69
C GLY A 299 20.14 -0.09 -24.20
N ALA A 300 20.73 1.05 -24.57
CA ALA A 300 20.38 2.41 -24.11
C ALA A 300 18.88 2.78 -24.25
N GLY A 301 18.12 2.04 -25.06
CA GLY A 301 16.67 2.14 -25.20
C GLY A 301 15.86 1.87 -23.92
N ALA A 302 16.33 0.99 -23.02
CA ALA A 302 15.62 0.72 -21.77
C ALA A 302 15.72 1.90 -20.77
N VAL A 303 16.87 2.60 -20.78
CA VAL A 303 17.14 3.76 -19.91
C VAL A 303 16.35 4.98 -20.40
N SER A 304 16.30 5.21 -21.71
CA SER A 304 15.53 6.32 -22.29
C SER A 304 14.02 6.14 -22.11
N VAL A 305 13.51 4.90 -22.14
CA VAL A 305 12.12 4.59 -21.79
C VAL A 305 11.85 4.88 -20.31
N GLY A 306 12.73 4.47 -19.40
CA GLY A 306 12.62 4.78 -17.96
C GLY A 306 12.58 6.29 -17.67
N VAL A 307 13.44 7.07 -18.33
CA VAL A 307 13.48 8.55 -18.21
C VAL A 307 12.24 9.19 -18.84
N MET A 308 11.75 8.69 -19.97
CA MET A 308 10.54 9.19 -20.62
C MET A 308 9.28 8.92 -19.78
N ILE A 309 9.19 7.75 -19.12
CA ILE A 309 8.09 7.43 -18.22
C ILE A 309 8.14 8.31 -16.98
N ALA A 310 9.33 8.48 -16.37
CA ALA A 310 9.50 9.41 -15.26
C ALA A 310 9.09 10.84 -15.67
N ALA A 311 9.45 11.29 -16.88
CA ALA A 311 9.04 12.58 -17.41
C ALA A 311 7.53 12.67 -17.68
N LEU A 312 6.88 11.62 -18.18
CA LEU A 312 5.43 11.57 -18.41
C LEU A 312 4.65 11.55 -17.09
N VAL A 313 5.11 10.79 -16.10
CA VAL A 313 4.56 10.77 -14.74
C VAL A 313 4.71 12.16 -14.11
N VAL A 314 5.90 12.75 -14.16
CA VAL A 314 6.14 14.12 -13.64
C VAL A 314 5.29 15.16 -14.39
N ARG A 315 5.07 15.00 -15.70
CA ARG A 315 4.23 15.91 -16.50
C ARG A 315 2.74 15.73 -16.19
N SER A 316 2.29 14.52 -15.89
CA SER A 316 0.92 14.24 -15.42
C SER A 316 0.68 14.81 -14.02
N LEU A 317 1.65 14.61 -13.11
CA LEU A 317 1.63 15.18 -11.76
C LEU A 317 1.66 16.73 -11.78
N ARG A 318 2.33 17.35 -12.76
CA ARG A 318 2.35 18.81 -12.94
C ARG A 318 1.04 19.42 -13.46
N LYS A 319 0.17 18.63 -14.10
CA LYS A 319 -1.11 19.14 -14.64
C LYS A 319 -2.27 19.07 -13.63
N GLY A 320 -2.12 18.31 -12.55
CA GLY A 320 -3.07 18.29 -11.45
C GLY A 320 -2.69 19.30 -10.37
N GLY A 321 -3.15 20.54 -10.50
CA GLY A 321 -3.34 21.39 -9.32
C GLY A 321 -4.38 20.71 -8.45
N VAL A 322 -3.96 20.15 -7.32
CA VAL A 322 -4.82 19.43 -6.39
C VAL A 322 -5.44 20.47 -5.45
N ASP A 323 -6.59 20.99 -5.83
CA ASP A 323 -7.53 21.56 -4.86
C ASP A 323 -8.53 20.46 -4.51
N VAL A 324 -8.34 19.89 -3.32
CA VAL A 324 -9.25 18.88 -2.75
C VAL A 324 -10.49 19.64 -2.28
N GLY A 325 -11.46 19.80 -3.18
CA GLY A 325 -12.81 20.19 -2.80
C GLY A 325 -13.43 19.07 -1.97
N VAL A 326 -13.54 19.29 -0.66
CA VAL A 326 -14.15 18.36 0.29
C VAL A 326 -15.66 18.56 0.29
N ALA A 327 -16.41 17.46 0.12
CA ALA A 327 -17.83 17.44 0.45
C ALA A 327 -17.97 17.73 1.96
N PRO A 328 -18.83 18.67 2.37
CA PRO A 328 -18.91 19.09 3.77
C PRO A 328 -19.21 17.89 4.66
N SER A 329 -18.38 17.70 5.69
CA SER A 329 -18.64 16.77 6.78
C SER A 329 -19.80 17.29 7.62
N GLY A 330 -21.01 17.17 7.09
CA GLY A 330 -22.24 17.37 7.85
C GLY A 330 -22.42 16.22 8.82
N GLU A 331 -22.45 16.51 10.11
CA GLU A 331 -22.97 15.59 11.10
C GLU A 331 -24.44 15.26 10.75
N GLY A 332 -24.70 14.01 10.39
CA GLY A 332 -26.05 13.44 10.46
C GLY A 332 -26.70 13.04 9.14
N VAL A 333 -26.20 11.97 8.52
CA VAL A 333 -26.97 10.77 8.15
C VAL A 333 -25.97 9.62 8.25
N LEU A 334 -26.26 8.59 9.04
CA LEU A 334 -25.41 7.39 9.07
C LEU A 334 -25.47 6.74 7.69
N ALA A 335 -24.33 6.49 7.05
CA ALA A 335 -24.25 5.79 5.75
C ALA A 335 -25.03 4.46 5.73
N ASP A 336 -25.23 3.86 6.92
CA ASP A 336 -26.04 2.66 7.14
C ASP A 336 -27.53 2.80 6.75
N ASP A 337 -28.07 4.02 6.66
CA ASP A 337 -29.49 4.27 6.32
C ASP A 337 -29.73 4.41 4.80
N TYR A 338 -28.70 4.28 3.95
CA TYR A 338 -28.87 4.42 2.50
C TYR A 338 -29.67 3.24 1.91
N PRO A 339 -30.92 3.47 1.43
CA PRO A 339 -31.87 2.39 1.13
C PRO A 339 -31.58 1.66 -0.18
N HIS A 340 -30.70 2.21 -1.02
CA HIS A 340 -30.45 1.72 -2.37
C HIS A 340 -29.17 0.89 -2.52
N ALA A 341 -28.50 0.54 -1.42
CA ALA A 341 -27.23 -0.19 -1.45
C ALA A 341 -27.26 -1.47 -2.32
N ARG A 342 -28.36 -2.25 -2.31
CA ARG A 342 -28.51 -3.45 -3.15
C ARG A 342 -28.57 -3.15 -4.65
N ARG A 343 -29.14 -2.01 -5.04
CA ARG A 343 -29.24 -1.57 -6.44
C ARG A 343 -27.85 -1.24 -6.97
N GLU A 344 -27.05 -0.55 -6.17
CA GLU A 344 -25.71 -0.10 -6.53
C GLU A 344 -24.76 -1.25 -6.84
N MET A 345 -24.94 -2.40 -6.17
CA MET A 345 -24.12 -3.60 -6.43
C MET A 345 -24.22 -4.10 -7.89
N LYS A 346 -25.33 -3.85 -8.59
CA LYS A 346 -25.46 -4.22 -10.02
C LYS A 346 -24.46 -3.46 -10.88
N TRP A 347 -24.20 -2.20 -10.56
CA TRP A 347 -23.23 -1.36 -11.28
C TRP A 347 -21.80 -1.77 -10.99
N GLU A 348 -21.49 -2.15 -9.76
CA GLU A 348 -20.18 -2.72 -9.40
C GLU A 348 -19.92 -4.05 -10.13
N VAL A 349 -20.91 -4.95 -10.19
CA VAL A 349 -20.80 -6.21 -10.96
C VAL A 349 -20.60 -5.94 -12.46
N LEU A 350 -21.35 -4.98 -13.01
CA LEU A 350 -21.22 -4.59 -14.42
C LEU A 350 -19.84 -3.99 -14.72
N PHE A 351 -19.27 -3.23 -13.77
CA PHE A 351 -17.91 -2.71 -13.87
C PHE A 351 -16.86 -3.82 -13.88
N LEU A 352 -17.06 -4.90 -13.13
CA LEU A 352 -16.12 -6.03 -13.07
C LEU A 352 -16.18 -6.96 -14.29
N LEU A 353 -17.27 -6.93 -15.06
CA LEU A 353 -17.49 -7.86 -16.17
C LEU A 353 -16.37 -7.80 -17.25
N PRO A 354 -15.92 -6.63 -17.74
CA PRO A 354 -14.79 -6.57 -18.67
C PRO A 354 -13.49 -7.14 -18.09
N CYS A 355 -13.25 -6.97 -16.78
CA CYS A 355 -12.08 -7.54 -16.09
C CYS A 355 -12.14 -9.08 -16.08
N LEU A 356 -13.29 -9.66 -15.70
CA LEU A 356 -13.49 -11.12 -15.69
C LEU A 356 -13.38 -11.74 -17.09
N LEU A 357 -13.98 -11.10 -18.10
CA LEU A 357 -13.83 -11.51 -19.50
C LEU A 357 -12.36 -11.41 -19.96
N GLY A 358 -11.68 -10.33 -19.58
CA GLY A 358 -10.26 -10.14 -19.84
C GLY A 358 -9.40 -11.24 -19.24
N LEU A 359 -9.65 -11.63 -17.98
CA LEU A 359 -8.96 -12.74 -17.31
C LEU A 359 -9.14 -14.06 -18.08
N LEU A 360 -10.37 -14.38 -18.50
CA LEU A 360 -10.68 -15.61 -19.24
C LEU A 360 -10.03 -15.63 -20.63
N ILE A 361 -10.15 -14.52 -21.38
CA ILE A 361 -9.55 -14.39 -22.72
C ILE A 361 -8.03 -14.47 -22.62
N GLY A 362 -7.44 -13.74 -21.66
CA GLY A 362 -6.00 -13.78 -21.41
C GLY A 362 -5.51 -15.17 -21.05
N TRP A 363 -6.21 -15.89 -20.17
CA TRP A 363 -5.88 -17.28 -19.83
C TRP A 363 -5.93 -18.20 -21.06
N ALA A 364 -7.01 -18.11 -21.86
CA ALA A 364 -7.16 -18.89 -23.08
C ALA A 364 -6.05 -18.61 -24.11
N ILE A 365 -5.64 -17.36 -24.26
CA ILE A 365 -4.47 -16.99 -25.07
C ILE A 365 -3.21 -17.62 -24.50
N GLY A 366 -2.99 -17.54 -23.19
CA GLY A 366 -1.79 -18.10 -22.55
C GLY A 366 -1.68 -19.62 -22.72
N VAL A 367 -2.79 -20.35 -22.65
CA VAL A 367 -2.83 -21.79 -22.91
C VAL A 367 -2.53 -22.11 -24.37
N ARG A 368 -3.03 -21.30 -25.32
CA ARG A 368 -2.84 -21.54 -26.77
C ARG A 368 -1.48 -21.12 -27.30
N VAL A 369 -0.95 -19.98 -26.84
CA VAL A 369 0.37 -19.49 -27.27
C VAL A 369 1.45 -20.47 -26.83
N GLY A 370 1.29 -21.10 -25.66
CA GLY A 370 2.26 -22.02 -25.11
C GLY A 370 3.63 -21.37 -24.87
N GLY A 371 4.58 -22.14 -24.35
CA GLY A 371 5.97 -21.68 -24.19
C GLY A 371 6.23 -20.80 -22.96
N ALA A 372 7.50 -20.40 -22.83
CA ALA A 372 7.98 -19.63 -21.67
C ALA A 372 7.69 -18.14 -21.86
N THR A 373 6.94 -17.53 -20.93
CA THR A 373 6.76 -16.07 -20.90
C THR A 373 8.06 -15.36 -20.49
N PRO A 374 8.36 -14.16 -21.04
CA PRO A 374 9.51 -13.39 -20.61
C PRO A 374 9.48 -13.07 -19.11
N PHE A 375 10.65 -13.00 -18.47
CA PHE A 375 10.75 -12.81 -17.01
C PHE A 375 10.06 -11.54 -16.50
N ILE A 376 10.21 -10.41 -17.20
CA ILE A 376 9.57 -9.15 -16.81
C ILE A 376 8.04 -9.31 -16.87
N MET A 377 7.54 -9.98 -17.90
CA MET A 377 6.12 -10.24 -18.06
C MET A 377 5.60 -11.13 -16.91
N GLN A 378 6.36 -12.16 -16.51
CA GLN A 378 6.01 -13.00 -15.35
C GLN A 378 5.96 -12.21 -14.03
N ALA A 379 6.95 -11.33 -13.80
CA ALA A 379 7.03 -10.50 -12.61
C ALA A 379 5.87 -9.48 -12.55
N MET A 380 5.60 -8.79 -13.67
CA MET A 380 4.45 -7.90 -13.78
C MET A 380 3.12 -8.64 -13.66
N GLY A 381 3.00 -9.80 -14.29
CA GLY A 381 1.83 -10.65 -14.19
C GLY A 381 1.56 -11.08 -12.75
N GLY A 382 2.59 -11.36 -11.95
CA GLY A 382 2.39 -11.68 -10.54
C GLY A 382 2.02 -10.49 -9.67
N ALA A 383 2.56 -9.29 -9.94
CA ALA A 383 2.11 -8.06 -9.28
C ALA A 383 0.64 -7.75 -9.63
N PHE A 384 0.24 -7.92 -10.90
CA PHE A 384 -1.16 -7.79 -11.32
C PHE A 384 -2.05 -8.85 -10.69
N ALA A 385 -1.64 -10.11 -10.63
CA ALA A 385 -2.38 -11.15 -9.91
C ALA A 385 -2.59 -10.75 -8.45
N GLY A 386 -1.53 -10.24 -7.81
CA GLY A 386 -1.59 -9.73 -6.45
C GLY A 386 -2.65 -8.64 -6.29
N TYR A 387 -2.60 -7.62 -7.14
CA TYR A 387 -3.57 -6.53 -7.14
C TYR A 387 -5.01 -7.00 -7.39
N LEU A 388 -5.21 -7.84 -8.42
CA LEU A 388 -6.52 -8.33 -8.84
C LEU A 388 -7.13 -9.29 -7.82
N VAL A 389 -6.35 -10.21 -7.25
CA VAL A 389 -6.81 -11.13 -6.21
C VAL A 389 -7.03 -10.41 -4.90
N GLY A 390 -6.09 -9.56 -4.48
CA GLY A 390 -6.20 -8.78 -3.26
C GLY A 390 -7.45 -7.89 -3.27
N GLY A 391 -7.60 -7.05 -4.29
CA GLY A 391 -8.81 -6.23 -4.44
C GLY A 391 -10.06 -7.07 -4.69
N GLY A 392 -9.99 -8.04 -5.59
CA GLY A 392 -11.14 -8.84 -6.02
C GLY A 392 -11.78 -9.66 -4.90
N VAL A 393 -11.00 -10.20 -3.97
CA VAL A 393 -11.55 -10.95 -2.82
C VAL A 393 -12.36 -10.03 -1.90
N VAL A 394 -11.82 -8.87 -1.53
CA VAL A 394 -12.53 -7.90 -0.67
C VAL A 394 -13.76 -7.36 -1.40
N TRP A 395 -13.61 -7.05 -2.68
CA TRP A 395 -14.70 -6.52 -3.50
C TRP A 395 -15.82 -7.54 -3.66
N GLY A 396 -15.49 -8.82 -3.85
CA GLY A 396 -16.46 -9.90 -3.85
C GLY A 396 -17.22 -10.00 -2.52
N ILE A 397 -16.52 -9.92 -1.39
CA ILE A 397 -17.15 -9.91 -0.05
C ILE A 397 -18.05 -8.68 0.12
N ARG A 398 -17.61 -7.49 -0.32
CA ARG A 398 -18.41 -6.26 -0.32
C ARG A 398 -19.71 -6.46 -1.09
N ILE A 399 -19.64 -6.98 -2.32
CA ILE A 399 -20.81 -7.19 -3.18
C ILE A 399 -21.76 -8.21 -2.56
N LEU A 400 -21.25 -9.41 -2.22
CA LEU A 400 -22.07 -10.49 -1.67
C LEU A 400 -22.66 -10.13 -0.31
N GLY A 401 -21.87 -9.50 0.56
CA GLY A 401 -22.31 -9.02 1.88
C GLY A 401 -23.41 -7.97 1.75
N THR A 402 -23.24 -7.00 0.84
CA THR A 402 -24.25 -5.93 0.63
C THR A 402 -25.54 -6.51 0.05
N LEU A 403 -25.43 -7.48 -0.86
CA LEU A 403 -26.58 -8.24 -1.36
C LEU A 403 -27.22 -9.14 -0.29
N GLY A 404 -26.48 -9.60 0.71
CA GLY A 404 -27.02 -10.39 1.82
C GLY A 404 -27.75 -9.51 2.84
N PHE A 405 -27.03 -8.56 3.43
CA PHE A 405 -27.49 -7.74 4.55
C PHE A 405 -28.35 -6.54 4.14
N GLY A 406 -28.26 -6.09 2.89
CA GLY A 406 -29.02 -4.95 2.38
C GLY A 406 -28.50 -3.58 2.80
N ARG A 407 -27.37 -3.56 3.50
CA ARG A 407 -26.56 -2.39 3.86
C ARG A 407 -25.14 -2.61 3.37
N GLU A 408 -24.38 -1.54 3.18
CA GLU A 408 -22.99 -1.63 2.73
C GLU A 408 -22.17 -2.48 3.70
N ALA A 409 -21.65 -3.61 3.22
CA ALA A 409 -20.99 -4.57 4.10
C ALA A 409 -19.56 -4.18 4.47
N MET A 410 -18.88 -3.42 3.61
CA MET A 410 -17.45 -3.16 3.74
C MET A 410 -17.03 -1.96 2.89
N GLY A 411 -16.15 -1.10 3.40
CA GLY A 411 -15.72 0.13 2.72
C GLY A 411 -14.79 -0.13 1.53
N MET A 412 -14.84 0.75 0.51
CA MET A 412 -14.00 0.62 -0.69
C MET A 412 -12.50 0.79 -0.38
N GLY A 413 -12.15 1.48 0.71
CA GLY A 413 -10.77 1.63 1.15
C GLY A 413 -10.08 0.30 1.49
N ASP A 414 -10.80 -0.68 2.06
CA ASP A 414 -10.26 -2.01 2.35
C ASP A 414 -9.90 -2.79 1.08
N VAL A 415 -10.68 -2.60 0.01
CA VAL A 415 -10.43 -3.18 -1.31
C VAL A 415 -9.09 -2.70 -1.85
N HIS A 416 -8.84 -1.39 -1.81
CA HIS A 416 -7.59 -0.80 -2.28
C HIS A 416 -6.41 -1.14 -1.37
N LEU A 417 -6.63 -1.22 -0.06
CA LEU A 417 -5.62 -1.64 0.90
C LEU A 417 -5.10 -3.04 0.55
N LEU A 418 -6.00 -4.02 0.40
CA LEU A 418 -5.57 -5.38 0.12
C LEU A 418 -5.04 -5.54 -1.31
N ALA A 419 -5.55 -4.76 -2.27
CA ALA A 419 -4.97 -4.69 -3.60
C ALA A 419 -3.51 -4.17 -3.56
N ALA A 420 -3.21 -3.18 -2.72
CA ALA A 420 -1.85 -2.68 -2.52
C ALA A 420 -0.93 -3.72 -1.86
N VAL A 421 -1.42 -4.40 -0.82
CA VAL A 421 -0.72 -5.54 -0.21
C VAL A 421 -0.41 -6.59 -1.26
N GLY A 422 -1.38 -6.96 -2.09
CA GLY A 422 -1.20 -7.94 -3.15
C GLY A 422 -0.22 -7.49 -4.23
N ALA A 423 -0.27 -6.24 -4.67
CA ALA A 423 0.64 -5.72 -5.69
C ALA A 423 2.12 -5.81 -5.28
N VAL A 424 2.40 -5.65 -3.98
CA VAL A 424 3.77 -5.67 -3.43
C VAL A 424 4.18 -7.05 -2.95
N LEU A 425 3.31 -7.75 -2.22
CA LEU A 425 3.63 -9.02 -1.56
C LEU A 425 3.30 -10.24 -2.44
N GLY A 426 2.32 -10.12 -3.34
CA GLY A 426 1.80 -11.20 -4.16
C GLY A 426 0.41 -11.66 -3.72
N TRP A 427 -0.25 -12.43 -4.60
CA TRP A 427 -1.65 -12.85 -4.41
C TRP A 427 -1.86 -13.84 -3.26
N ARG A 428 -0.90 -14.73 -2.99
CA ARG A 428 -0.98 -15.69 -1.88
C ARG A 428 -1.05 -14.95 -0.55
N ASP A 429 -0.15 -13.99 -0.35
CA ASP A 429 -0.08 -13.24 0.89
C ASP A 429 -1.30 -12.34 1.08
N ALA A 430 -1.79 -11.71 0.01
CA ALA A 430 -3.03 -10.93 0.08
C ALA A 430 -4.25 -11.80 0.44
N ALA A 431 -4.40 -12.97 -0.20
CA ALA A 431 -5.50 -13.88 0.12
C ALA A 431 -5.44 -14.34 1.58
N LEU A 432 -4.26 -14.80 2.05
CA LEU A 432 -4.07 -15.23 3.43
C LEU A 432 -4.22 -14.08 4.43
N ALA A 433 -3.81 -12.86 4.07
CA ALA A 433 -3.93 -11.69 4.93
C ALA A 433 -5.40 -11.34 5.21
N MET A 434 -6.28 -11.49 4.21
CA MET A 434 -7.73 -11.34 4.42
C MET A 434 -8.26 -12.35 5.44
N PHE A 435 -7.92 -13.63 5.30
CA PHE A 435 -8.36 -14.65 6.25
C PHE A 435 -7.79 -14.38 7.65
N ALA A 436 -6.49 -14.07 7.75
CA ALA A 436 -5.86 -13.71 9.02
C ALA A 436 -6.55 -12.50 9.68
N ALA A 437 -6.90 -11.47 8.89
CA ALA A 437 -7.59 -10.28 9.36
C ALA A 437 -8.94 -10.60 10.01
N ALA A 438 -9.72 -11.51 9.41
CA ALA A 438 -11.00 -11.94 9.97
C ALA A 438 -10.83 -12.61 11.35
N PHE A 439 -9.83 -13.47 11.52
CA PHE A 439 -9.53 -14.09 12.82
C PHE A 439 -8.99 -13.09 13.85
N ILE A 440 -8.14 -12.16 13.43
CA ILE A 440 -7.60 -11.11 14.31
C ILE A 440 -8.73 -10.17 14.77
N GLY A 441 -9.64 -9.79 13.86
CA GLY A 441 -10.83 -9.00 14.18
C GLY A 441 -11.78 -9.71 15.15
N LEU A 442 -12.02 -11.02 14.94
CA LEU A 442 -12.81 -11.82 15.85
C LEU A 442 -12.16 -11.92 17.24
N ALA A 443 -10.86 -12.17 17.29
CA ALA A 443 -10.11 -12.22 18.55
C ALA A 443 -10.17 -10.88 19.29
N TRP A 444 -10.01 -9.76 18.57
CA TRP A 444 -10.15 -8.43 19.15
C TRP A 444 -11.56 -8.18 19.69
N ALA A 445 -12.61 -8.56 18.94
CA ALA A 445 -13.99 -8.41 19.38
C ALA A 445 -14.28 -9.20 20.67
N ILE A 446 -13.75 -10.43 20.79
CA ILE A 446 -13.85 -11.24 22.01
C ILE A 446 -13.11 -10.58 23.17
N ILE A 447 -11.86 -10.15 22.96
CA ILE A 447 -11.06 -9.48 24.00
C ILE A 447 -11.74 -8.18 24.45
N ALA A 448 -12.25 -7.37 23.52
CA ALA A 448 -12.95 -6.14 23.82
C ALA A 448 -14.24 -6.42 24.62
N ALA A 449 -15.01 -7.45 24.26
CA ALA A 449 -16.21 -7.86 24.99
C ALA A 449 -15.90 -8.33 26.42
N LEU A 450 -14.81 -9.08 26.62
CA LEU A 450 -14.34 -9.48 27.94
C LEU A 450 -13.80 -8.29 28.74
N LEU A 451 -13.02 -7.40 28.13
CA LEU A 451 -12.45 -6.26 28.84
C LEU A 451 -13.55 -5.28 29.30
N GLN A 452 -14.64 -5.17 28.54
CA GLN A 452 -15.81 -4.39 28.94
C GLN A 452 -16.49 -4.89 30.22
N THR A 453 -16.39 -6.18 30.57
CA THR A 453 -16.95 -6.67 31.84
C THR A 453 -16.15 -6.17 33.03
N PHE A 454 -14.89 -5.76 32.83
CA PHE A 454 -14.00 -5.28 33.89
C PHE A 454 -13.74 -3.76 33.82
N ILE A 455 -13.79 -3.15 32.64
CA ILE A 455 -13.41 -1.76 32.39
C ILE A 455 -14.52 -1.04 31.61
N ARG A 456 -15.14 -0.04 32.25
CA ARG A 456 -16.14 0.82 31.60
C ARG A 456 -15.46 1.70 30.53
N GLY A 457 -16.03 1.77 29.33
CA GLY A 457 -15.60 2.69 28.27
C GLY A 457 -14.81 2.07 27.12
N VAL A 458 -14.54 0.76 27.13
CA VAL A 458 -13.99 0.06 25.96
C VAL A 458 -15.04 0.07 24.84
N ARG A 459 -14.67 0.47 23.61
CA ARG A 459 -15.59 0.42 22.44
C ARG A 459 -15.52 -0.96 21.78
N ARG A 460 -16.66 -1.52 21.36
CA ARG A 460 -16.71 -2.81 20.60
C ARG A 460 -16.36 -2.63 19.13
N GLU A 461 -16.65 -1.45 18.60
CA GLU A 461 -16.47 -1.14 17.19
C GLU A 461 -15.02 -0.74 16.94
N ALA A 462 -14.27 -1.65 16.33
CA ALA A 462 -12.96 -1.36 15.78
C ALA A 462 -13.06 -1.47 14.26
N PRO A 463 -12.49 -0.51 13.52
CA PRO A 463 -12.56 -0.54 12.07
C PRO A 463 -11.72 -1.70 11.53
N PHE A 464 -12.09 -2.21 10.35
CA PHE A 464 -11.50 -3.43 9.82
C PHE A 464 -10.07 -3.24 9.30
N GLY A 465 -9.72 -2.04 8.82
CA GLY A 465 -8.41 -1.72 8.23
C GLY A 465 -7.20 -2.10 9.09
N PRO A 466 -7.14 -1.74 10.39
CA PRO A 466 -6.11 -2.19 11.32
C PRO A 466 -5.91 -3.70 11.35
N HIS A 467 -7.00 -4.47 11.38
CA HIS A 467 -6.94 -5.92 11.43
C HIS A 467 -6.37 -6.49 10.13
N LEU A 468 -6.67 -5.86 9.00
CA LEU A 468 -6.13 -6.22 7.70
C LEU A 468 -4.65 -5.85 7.55
N ALA A 469 -4.23 -4.71 8.07
CA ALA A 469 -2.82 -4.32 8.13
C ALA A 469 -2.01 -5.29 9.02
N ILE A 470 -2.54 -5.66 10.19
CA ILE A 470 -1.93 -6.65 11.08
C ILE A 470 -1.92 -8.03 10.40
N GLY A 471 -3.01 -8.43 9.74
CA GLY A 471 -3.09 -9.67 8.97
C GLY A 471 -2.00 -9.77 7.91
N ALA A 472 -1.77 -8.69 7.14
CA ALA A 472 -0.69 -8.63 6.17
C ALA A 472 0.70 -8.76 6.81
N ALA A 473 0.95 -8.11 7.96
CA ALA A 473 2.20 -8.23 8.69
C ALA A 473 2.42 -9.64 9.26
N VAL A 474 1.38 -10.25 9.84
CA VAL A 474 1.43 -11.62 10.37
C VAL A 474 1.73 -12.62 9.27
N VAL A 475 1.02 -12.54 8.14
CA VAL A 475 1.28 -13.41 6.99
C VAL A 475 2.70 -13.21 6.46
N PHE A 476 3.17 -11.97 6.38
CA PHE A 476 4.55 -11.68 6.00
C PHE A 476 5.58 -12.35 6.93
N LEU A 477 5.36 -12.31 8.24
CA LEU A 477 6.27 -12.91 9.23
C LEU A 477 6.19 -14.45 9.27
N LEU A 478 5.02 -15.02 9.00
CA LEU A 478 4.78 -16.46 9.00
C LEU A 478 5.06 -17.14 7.65
N ARG A 479 5.55 -16.38 6.65
CA ARG A 479 5.94 -16.91 5.33
C ARG A 479 6.72 -18.22 5.36
N PRO A 480 7.73 -18.42 6.25
CA PRO A 480 8.49 -19.67 6.24
C PRO A 480 7.60 -20.88 6.59
N GLU A 481 6.69 -20.75 7.56
CA GLU A 481 5.74 -21.83 7.91
C GLU A 481 4.72 -22.02 6.80
N ILE A 482 4.23 -20.93 6.23
CA ILE A 482 3.24 -20.96 5.14
C ILE A 482 3.81 -21.72 3.93
N ASN A 483 5.04 -21.41 3.53
CA ASN A 483 5.67 -22.02 2.36
C ASN A 483 6.12 -23.46 2.59
N THR A 484 6.55 -23.80 3.81
CA THR A 484 7.10 -25.15 4.10
C THR A 484 6.04 -26.15 4.56
N ARG A 485 5.00 -25.72 5.29
CA ARG A 485 3.99 -26.62 5.86
C ARG A 485 2.63 -26.48 5.19
N LEU A 486 2.10 -25.26 5.11
CA LEU A 486 0.71 -25.03 4.68
C LEU A 486 0.54 -25.21 3.17
N TRP A 487 1.41 -24.59 2.38
CA TRP A 487 1.26 -24.56 0.92
C TRP A 487 1.38 -25.93 0.26
N PRO A 488 2.35 -26.80 0.61
CA PRO A 488 2.43 -28.14 0.03
C PRO A 488 1.15 -28.96 0.26
N GLN A 489 0.51 -28.80 1.43
CA GLN A 489 -0.76 -29.48 1.74
C GLN A 489 -1.91 -28.95 0.90
N ILE A 490 -2.02 -27.62 0.73
CA ILE A 490 -3.02 -27.00 -0.16
C ILE A 490 -2.83 -27.48 -1.60
N GLU A 491 -1.58 -27.50 -2.07
CA GLU A 491 -1.26 -27.92 -3.43
C GLU A 491 -1.57 -29.41 -3.66
N GLN A 492 -1.28 -30.27 -2.68
CA GLN A 492 -1.66 -31.67 -2.72
C GLN A 492 -3.18 -31.85 -2.73
N ALA A 493 -3.90 -31.13 -1.86
CA ALA A 493 -5.36 -31.18 -1.81
C ALA A 493 -5.98 -30.71 -3.14
N TRP A 494 -5.44 -29.65 -3.74
CA TRP A 494 -5.89 -29.16 -5.04
C TRP A 494 -5.68 -30.18 -6.17
N ARG A 495 -4.50 -30.81 -6.22
CA ARG A 495 -4.23 -31.88 -7.20
C ARG A 495 -5.22 -33.03 -7.05
N ASN A 496 -5.52 -33.43 -5.81
CA ASN A 496 -6.52 -34.49 -5.56
C ASN A 496 -7.93 -34.12 -6.04
N ILE A 497 -8.30 -32.84 -6.06
CA ILE A 497 -9.61 -32.36 -6.52
C ILE A 497 -9.66 -32.28 -8.05
N VAL A 498 -8.60 -31.77 -8.68
CA VAL A 498 -8.58 -31.49 -10.12
C VAL A 498 -8.22 -32.71 -10.97
N GLY A 499 -7.58 -33.73 -10.38
CA GLY A 499 -7.11 -34.93 -11.08
C GLY A 499 -5.72 -34.73 -11.62
#